data_AF-A0A534L1D0-F1
#
_entry.id   AF-A0A534L1D0-F1
#
_cell.length_a   1.000
_cell.length_b   1.000
_cell.length_c   1.000
_cell.angle_alpha   90.00
_cell.angle_beta   90.00
_cell.angle_gamma   90.00
#
_symmetry.space_group_name_H-M   'P 1'
#
loop_
_entity.id
_entity.type
_entity.pdbx_description
1 polymer ?
#
loop_
_entity_poly.entity_id
_entity_poly.type
_entity_poly.pdbx_seq_one_letter_code
_entity_poly.pdbx_strand_id
1 'polypeptide(L)'
;MKRTAARIAEALGIAFGTSSGISELFIITKAGILIRHYSDTLRTDLDRDILSGMLVAVQEFVKQTLSSKAGNLDELRYGTYTVHFVRGLHTIAAAVAKDLDAEHVKYAVSDALQDFEDRYAGILPTWNGDVSEFAGIDECFEKVLKA
;
A
#
# COMPACT_ATOMS: atom_id res chain seq x y z
N MET A 1 30.35 -22.70 0.03
CA MET A 1 30.29 -21.28 0.45
C MET A 1 28.96 -20.58 0.14
N LYS A 2 28.23 -20.92 -0.94
CA LYS A 2 26.93 -20.29 -1.28
C LYS A 2 25.77 -20.55 -0.30
N ARG A 3 25.80 -21.63 0.50
CA ARG A 3 24.71 -21.99 1.44
C ARG A 3 24.68 -21.19 2.75
N THR A 4 25.78 -20.57 3.14
CA THR A 4 25.87 -19.87 4.45
C THR A 4 25.36 -18.44 4.38
N ALA A 5 25.57 -17.75 3.24
CA ALA A 5 25.08 -16.39 3.03
C ALA A 5 23.54 -16.32 2.99
N ALA A 6 22.89 -17.34 2.39
CA ALA A 6 21.43 -17.41 2.29
C ALA A 6 20.73 -17.47 3.66
N ARG A 7 21.28 -18.22 4.63
CA ARG A 7 20.71 -18.35 5.98
C ARG A 7 20.87 -17.09 6.83
N ILE A 8 21.88 -16.28 6.55
CA ILE A 8 22.12 -15.01 7.25
C ILE A 8 21.17 -13.93 6.71
N ALA A 9 20.89 -13.93 5.41
CA ALA A 9 19.90 -13.04 4.79
C ALA A 9 18.47 -13.31 5.32
N GLU A 10 18.11 -14.59 5.50
CA GLU A 10 16.83 -15.03 6.08
C GLU A 10 16.68 -14.58 7.55
N ALA A 11 17.77 -14.64 8.34
CA ALA A 11 17.78 -14.19 9.73
C ALA A 11 17.81 -12.65 9.90
N LEU A 12 18.16 -11.91 8.85
CA LEU A 12 18.22 -10.44 8.84
C LEU A 12 16.98 -9.80 8.18
N GLY A 13 15.98 -10.59 7.79
CA GLY A 13 14.81 -10.08 7.07
C GLY A 13 15.12 -9.56 5.65
N ILE A 14 16.28 -9.91 5.10
CA ILE A 14 16.72 -9.55 3.74
C ILE A 14 16.43 -10.72 2.80
N ALA A 15 15.22 -11.27 2.88
CA ALA A 15 14.71 -12.21 1.89
C ALA A 15 13.83 -11.43 0.91
N PHE A 16 14.46 -10.76 -0.07
CA PHE A 16 13.71 -10.22 -1.19
C PHE A 16 13.06 -11.36 -1.97
N GLY A 17 11.73 -11.28 -2.14
CA GLY A 17 11.02 -12.13 -3.08
C GLY A 17 9.50 -12.18 -2.88
N THR A 18 8.82 -11.05 -2.67
CA THR A 18 7.50 -10.89 -3.31
C THR A 18 7.82 -10.58 -4.77
N SER A 19 7.29 -11.36 -5.69
CA SER A 19 7.57 -11.28 -7.13
C SER A 19 7.09 -9.94 -7.76
N SER A 20 6.28 -9.17 -7.02
CA SER A 20 5.77 -7.83 -7.30
C SER A 20 6.72 -6.72 -6.79
N GLY A 21 7.68 -7.07 -5.92
CA GLY A 21 8.62 -6.19 -5.21
C GLY A 21 8.02 -4.95 -4.52
N ILE A 22 6.73 -5.03 -4.18
CA ILE A 22 6.07 -4.11 -3.26
C ILE A 22 6.42 -4.57 -1.84
N SER A 23 7.04 -3.70 -1.06
CA SER A 23 7.45 -3.98 0.32
C SER A 23 6.39 -3.58 1.35
N GLU A 24 5.64 -2.52 1.08
CA GLU A 24 4.55 -2.04 1.93
C GLU A 24 3.33 -1.69 1.08
N LEU A 25 2.13 -2.02 1.54
CA LEU A 25 0.88 -1.66 0.88
C LEU A 25 -0.15 -1.21 1.92
N PHE A 26 -0.50 0.07 1.88
CA PHE A 26 -1.52 0.67 2.75
C PHE A 26 -2.81 0.86 1.96
N ILE A 27 -3.92 0.32 2.46
CA ILE A 27 -5.26 0.57 1.94
C ILE A 27 -5.93 1.56 2.88
N ILE A 28 -6.21 2.76 2.38
CA ILE A 28 -6.81 3.84 3.15
C ILE A 28 -8.09 4.34 2.48
N THR A 29 -9.03 4.86 3.27
CA THR A 29 -10.17 5.59 2.71
C THR A 29 -9.69 6.91 2.09
N LYS A 30 -10.51 7.53 1.24
CA LYS A 30 -10.26 8.90 0.77
C LYS A 30 -10.21 9.94 1.90
N ALA A 31 -10.79 9.63 3.06
CA ALA A 31 -10.71 10.45 4.27
C ALA A 31 -9.44 10.18 5.11
N GLY A 32 -8.65 9.17 4.74
CA GLY A 32 -7.36 8.87 5.37
C GLY A 32 -7.39 7.84 6.50
N ILE A 33 -8.51 7.12 6.67
CA ILE A 33 -8.61 6.06 7.67
C ILE A 33 -7.96 4.79 7.12
N LEU A 34 -7.09 4.15 7.91
CA LEU A 34 -6.46 2.89 7.54
C LEU A 34 -7.48 1.75 7.58
N ILE A 35 -7.61 1.03 6.48
CA ILE A 35 -8.41 -0.19 6.37
C ILE A 35 -7.52 -1.41 6.64
N ARG A 36 -6.37 -1.47 5.95
CA ARG A 36 -5.44 -2.60 6.04
C ARG A 36 -4.04 -2.18 5.64
N HIS A 37 -3.04 -2.80 6.26
CA HIS A 37 -1.64 -2.61 5.89
C HIS A 37 -0.95 -3.97 5.75
N TYR A 38 -0.30 -4.19 4.61
CA TYR A 38 0.53 -5.35 4.33
C TYR A 38 1.99 -4.95 4.25
N SER A 39 2.88 -5.76 4.80
CA SER A 39 4.32 -5.53 4.80
C SER A 39 5.04 -6.85 4.53
N ASP A 40 6.09 -6.80 3.72
CA ASP A 40 6.98 -7.93 3.42
C ASP A 40 7.94 -8.26 4.57
N THR A 41 8.05 -7.37 5.55
CA THR A 41 8.93 -7.50 6.71
C THR A 41 8.12 -7.39 7.99
N LEU A 42 8.57 -8.10 9.03
CA LEU A 42 8.06 -7.90 10.38
C LEU A 42 8.65 -6.62 10.96
N ARG A 43 8.24 -5.45 10.45
CA ARG A 43 8.53 -4.16 11.10
C ARG A 43 7.59 -4.00 12.29
N THR A 44 8.13 -4.26 13.48
CA THR A 44 7.43 -4.13 14.77
C THR A 44 7.73 -2.79 15.46
N ASP A 45 8.55 -1.93 14.86
CA ASP A 45 9.08 -0.70 15.48
C ASP A 45 8.20 0.54 15.26
N LEU A 46 7.23 0.48 14.33
CA LEU A 46 6.44 1.64 13.95
C LEU A 46 4.94 1.33 13.86
N ASP A 47 4.13 2.18 14.49
CA ASP A 47 2.68 2.06 14.51
C ASP A 47 2.08 2.33 13.12
N ARG A 48 1.23 1.40 12.66
CA ARG A 48 0.63 1.42 11.31
C ARG A 48 -0.36 2.57 11.15
N ASP A 49 -1.05 2.96 12.22
CA ASP A 49 -1.99 4.08 12.22
C ASP A 49 -1.24 5.42 12.15
N ILE A 50 -0.05 5.48 12.75
CA ILE A 50 0.84 6.65 12.62
C ILE A 50 1.34 6.77 11.17
N LEU A 51 1.72 5.65 10.55
CA LEU A 51 2.15 5.62 9.14
C LEU A 51 1.05 6.10 8.20
N SER A 52 -0.19 5.62 8.36
CA SER A 52 -1.32 6.06 7.54
C SER A 52 -1.60 7.55 7.75
N GLY A 53 -1.56 8.03 9.00
CA GLY A 53 -1.71 9.45 9.32
C GLY A 53 -0.68 10.34 8.62
N MET A 54 0.57 9.91 8.55
CA MET A 54 1.62 10.64 7.83
C MET A 54 1.38 10.67 6.31
N LEU A 55 0.95 9.56 5.70
CA LEU A 55 0.62 9.52 4.27
C LEU A 55 -0.52 10.50 3.93
N VAL A 56 -1.52 10.58 4.80
CA VAL A 56 -2.63 11.52 4.66
C VAL A 56 -2.15 12.96 4.80
N ALA A 57 -1.33 13.24 5.81
CA ALA A 57 -0.76 14.57 6.03
C ALA A 57 0.08 15.05 4.84
N VAL A 58 0.89 14.16 4.23
CA VAL A 58 1.67 14.47 3.02
C VAL A 58 0.75 14.77 1.83
N GLN A 59 -0.28 13.96 1.60
CA GLN A 59 -1.25 14.22 0.53
C GLN A 59 -1.97 15.56 0.71
N GLU A 60 -2.41 15.85 1.93
CA GLU A 60 -3.10 17.11 2.25
C GLU A 60 -2.17 18.31 2.11
N PHE A 61 -0.92 18.20 2.56
CA PHE A 61 0.10 19.23 2.37
C PHE A 61 0.31 19.57 0.88
N VAL A 62 0.44 18.56 0.03
CA VAL A 62 0.60 18.75 -1.43
C VAL A 62 -0.65 19.40 -2.02
N LYS A 63 -1.85 18.93 -1.64
CA LYS A 63 -3.13 19.47 -2.09
C LYS A 63 -3.29 20.95 -1.72
N GLN A 64 -2.92 21.33 -0.49
CA GLN A 64 -2.99 22.72 -0.03
C GLN A 64 -1.99 23.61 -0.77
N THR A 65 -0.76 23.14 -0.90
CA THR A 65 0.34 23.87 -1.56
C THR A 65 0.03 24.12 -3.05
N LEU A 66 -0.62 23.16 -3.70
CA LEU A 66 -0.95 23.21 -5.13
C LEU A 66 -2.45 23.44 -5.38
N SER A 67 -3.17 24.04 -4.42
CA SER A 67 -4.64 24.20 -4.46
C SER A 67 -5.19 24.94 -5.68
N SER A 68 -4.38 25.74 -6.37
CA SER A 68 -4.73 26.41 -7.63
C SER A 68 -4.55 25.54 -8.88
N LYS A 69 -4.00 24.34 -8.73
CA LYS A 69 -3.75 23.38 -9.80
C LYS A 69 -4.65 22.15 -9.64
N ALA A 70 -5.19 21.66 -10.75
CA ALA A 70 -5.87 20.38 -10.77
C ALA A 70 -4.85 19.25 -10.69
N GLY A 71 -5.12 18.23 -9.88
CA GLY A 71 -4.27 17.04 -9.77
C GLY A 71 -4.32 16.42 -8.37
N ASN A 72 -3.62 15.31 -8.23
CA ASN A 72 -3.39 14.66 -6.95
C ASN A 72 -1.90 14.30 -6.82
N LEU A 73 -1.47 13.95 -5.61
CA LEU A 73 -0.16 13.36 -5.42
C LEU A 73 -0.17 11.92 -5.97
N ASP A 74 0.52 11.68 -7.09
CA ASP A 74 0.55 10.34 -7.70
C ASP A 74 1.72 9.50 -7.19
N GLU A 75 2.86 10.12 -6.90
CA GLU A 75 4.06 9.42 -6.44
C GLU A 75 4.88 10.26 -5.46
N LEU A 76 5.50 9.61 -4.48
CA LEU A 76 6.54 10.18 -3.63
C LEU A 76 7.81 9.34 -3.76
N ARG A 77 8.92 9.96 -4.20
CA ARG A 77 10.18 9.26 -4.44
C ARG A 77 11.24 9.64 -3.41
N TYR A 78 11.90 8.63 -2.84
CA TYR A 78 13.04 8.76 -1.94
C TYR A 78 14.15 7.79 -2.36
N GLY A 79 15.19 8.32 -3.02
CA GLY A 79 16.24 7.49 -3.59
C GLY A 79 15.67 6.52 -4.63
N THR A 80 15.85 5.23 -4.40
CA THR A 80 15.35 4.13 -5.25
C THR A 80 13.97 3.61 -4.84
N TYR A 81 13.40 4.15 -3.76
CA TYR A 81 12.07 3.80 -3.29
C TYR A 81 11.04 4.80 -3.80
N THR A 82 9.91 4.29 -4.29
CA THR A 82 8.76 5.09 -4.68
C THR A 82 7.52 4.60 -3.95
N VAL A 83 6.77 5.55 -3.38
CA VAL A 83 5.40 5.33 -2.94
C VAL A 83 4.48 5.70 -4.10
N HIS A 84 3.78 4.72 -4.66
CA HIS A 84 2.78 4.93 -5.69
C HIS A 84 1.39 5.04 -5.06
N PHE A 85 0.67 6.13 -5.35
CA PHE A 85 -0.71 6.31 -4.94
C PHE A 85 -1.64 5.83 -6.06
N VAL A 86 -2.33 4.72 -5.81
CA VAL A 86 -3.32 4.13 -6.72
C VAL A 86 -4.71 4.42 -6.17
N ARG A 87 -5.62 4.94 -7.00
CA ARG A 87 -6.93 5.44 -6.54
C ARG A 87 -8.07 4.58 -7.06
N GLY A 88 -8.91 4.09 -6.15
CA GLY A 88 -10.20 3.50 -6.45
C GLY A 88 -11.34 4.52 -6.33
N LEU A 89 -12.57 4.02 -6.39
CA LEU A 89 -13.80 4.78 -6.22
C LEU A 89 -13.97 5.26 -4.77
N HIS A 90 -13.62 4.45 -3.78
CA HIS A 90 -13.79 4.74 -2.36
C HIS A 90 -12.47 4.81 -1.58
N THR A 91 -11.43 4.20 -2.12
CA THR A 91 -10.16 3.99 -1.44
C THR A 91 -8.95 4.50 -2.22
N ILE A 92 -7.83 4.59 -1.52
CA ILE A 92 -6.52 4.88 -2.07
C ILE A 92 -5.58 3.80 -1.53
N ALA A 93 -4.79 3.20 -2.41
CA ALA A 93 -3.68 2.35 -2.04
C ALA A 93 -2.37 3.14 -2.15
N ALA A 94 -1.52 3.07 -1.12
CA ALA A 94 -0.15 3.55 -1.16
C ALA A 94 0.78 2.34 -1.18
N ALA A 95 1.41 2.08 -2.33
CA ALA A 95 2.30 0.94 -2.54
C ALA A 95 3.75 1.40 -2.58
N VAL A 96 4.59 0.85 -1.69
CA VAL A 96 6.02 1.13 -1.63
C VAL A 96 6.76 0.09 -2.45
N ALA A 97 7.48 0.54 -3.48
CA ALA A 97 8.24 -0.31 -4.38
C ALA A 97 9.68 0.18 -4.52
N LYS A 98 10.61 -0.73 -4.78
CA LYS A 98 12.03 -0.42 -5.03
C LYS A 98 12.41 -0.79 -6.46
N ASP A 99 12.94 0.18 -7.22
CA ASP A 99 13.51 -0.04 -8.56
C ASP A 99 12.61 -0.86 -9.52
N LEU A 100 11.28 -0.71 -9.39
CA LEU A 100 10.28 -1.43 -10.17
C LEU A 100 9.66 -0.55 -11.25
N ASP A 101 9.15 -1.22 -12.28
CA ASP A 101 8.29 -0.58 -13.27
C ASP A 101 6.99 -0.11 -12.61
N ALA A 102 6.81 1.21 -12.58
CA ALA A 102 5.65 1.86 -11.98
C ALA A 102 4.34 1.39 -12.61
N GLU A 103 4.33 1.05 -13.90
CA GLU A 103 3.13 0.58 -14.59
C GLU A 103 2.69 -0.79 -14.06
N HIS A 104 3.65 -1.69 -13.86
CA HIS A 104 3.39 -3.02 -13.29
C HIS A 104 2.80 -2.93 -11.87
N VAL A 105 3.42 -2.12 -11.00
CA VAL A 105 2.96 -1.91 -9.62
C VAL A 105 1.55 -1.32 -9.61
N LYS A 106 1.30 -0.27 -10.41
CA LYS A 106 -0.01 0.37 -10.48
C LYS A 106 -1.08 -0.57 -11.00
N TYR A 107 -0.79 -1.37 -12.02
CA TYR A 107 -1.74 -2.33 -12.57
C TYR A 107 -2.12 -3.40 -11.55
N ALA A 108 -1.13 -4.06 -10.93
CA ALA A 108 -1.38 -5.11 -9.95
C ALA A 108 -2.18 -4.60 -8.74
N VAL A 109 -1.82 -3.43 -8.22
CA VAL A 109 -2.53 -2.80 -7.10
C VAL A 109 -3.92 -2.34 -7.51
N SER A 110 -4.10 -1.79 -8.72
CA SER A 110 -5.40 -1.34 -9.21
C SER A 110 -6.39 -2.49 -9.39
N ASP A 111 -5.93 -3.64 -9.90
CA ASP A 111 -6.75 -4.86 -10.06
C ASP A 111 -7.25 -5.36 -8.69
N ALA A 112 -6.35 -5.46 -7.71
CA ALA A 112 -6.70 -5.87 -6.36
C ALA A 112 -7.61 -4.86 -5.64
N LEU A 113 -7.39 -3.56 -5.85
CA LEU A 113 -8.23 -2.51 -5.28
C LEU A 113 -9.65 -2.56 -5.88
N GLN A 114 -9.77 -2.87 -7.18
CA GLN A 114 -11.06 -3.05 -7.84
C GLN A 114 -11.80 -4.27 -7.29
N ASP A 115 -11.14 -5.44 -7.15
CA ASP A 115 -11.76 -6.64 -6.53
C ASP A 115 -12.22 -6.36 -5.09
N PHE A 116 -11.42 -5.62 -4.31
CA PHE A 116 -11.80 -5.19 -2.98
C PHE A 116 -13.05 -4.29 -3.01
N GLU A 117 -13.06 -3.25 -3.85
CA GLU A 117 -14.19 -2.33 -3.90
C GLU A 117 -15.47 -2.97 -4.43
N ASP A 118 -15.38 -3.87 -5.41
CA ASP A 118 -16.52 -4.60 -5.95
C ASP A 118 -17.11 -5.56 -4.91
N ARG A 119 -16.26 -6.27 -4.15
CA ARG A 119 -16.68 -7.21 -3.11
C ARG A 119 -17.39 -6.52 -1.94
N TYR A 120 -16.98 -5.30 -1.60
CA TYR A 120 -17.50 -4.56 -0.44
C TYR A 120 -18.21 -3.25 -0.80
N ALA A 121 -18.72 -3.15 -2.04
CA ALA A 121 -19.40 -1.94 -2.54
C ALA A 121 -20.61 -1.52 -1.69
N GLY A 122 -21.27 -2.48 -1.03
CA GLY A 122 -22.40 -2.22 -0.11
C GLY A 122 -21.99 -1.66 1.26
N ILE A 123 -20.71 -1.76 1.63
CA ILE A 123 -20.19 -1.40 2.95
C ILE A 123 -19.35 -0.11 2.88
N LEU A 124 -18.43 -0.05 1.92
CA LEU A 124 -17.46 1.04 1.78
C LEU A 124 -18.03 2.47 1.84
N PRO A 125 -19.20 2.80 1.22
CA PRO A 125 -19.73 4.16 1.25
C PRO A 125 -20.15 4.64 2.64
N THR A 126 -20.50 3.71 3.53
CA THR A 126 -21.03 4.00 4.88
C THR A 126 -20.13 3.47 5.99
N TRP A 127 -18.96 2.93 5.63
CA TRP A 127 -18.05 2.30 6.56
C TRP A 127 -17.55 3.30 7.61
N ASN A 128 -17.57 2.90 8.87
CA ASN A 128 -17.33 3.76 10.03
C ASN A 128 -15.96 3.53 10.71
N GLY A 129 -15.13 2.63 10.17
CA GLY A 129 -13.86 2.23 10.76
C GLY A 129 -13.81 0.81 11.32
N ASP A 130 -14.94 0.07 11.36
CA ASP A 130 -14.92 -1.33 11.80
C ASP A 130 -14.32 -2.26 10.73
N VAL A 131 -13.02 -2.54 10.85
CA VAL A 131 -12.29 -3.41 9.92
C VAL A 131 -12.82 -4.84 9.86
N SER A 132 -13.62 -5.28 10.85
CA SER A 132 -14.21 -6.62 10.84
C SER A 132 -15.28 -6.81 9.76
N GLU A 133 -15.85 -5.71 9.25
CA GLU A 133 -16.81 -5.72 8.14
C GLU A 133 -16.16 -6.13 6.80
N PHE A 134 -14.83 -6.11 6.70
CA PHE A 134 -14.06 -6.53 5.52
C PHE A 134 -13.45 -7.94 5.71
N ALA A 135 -14.24 -8.87 6.24
CA ALA A 135 -13.80 -10.24 6.46
C ALA A 135 -13.40 -10.93 5.13
N GLY A 136 -12.11 -11.25 4.97
CA GLY A 136 -11.56 -11.83 3.74
C GLY A 136 -10.89 -10.82 2.81
N ILE A 137 -10.69 -9.57 3.24
CA ILE A 137 -9.93 -8.56 2.49
C ILE A 137 -8.55 -9.05 2.01
N ASP A 138 -7.89 -9.89 2.81
CA ASP A 138 -6.57 -10.42 2.48
C ASP A 138 -6.54 -11.17 1.13
N GLU A 139 -7.64 -11.85 0.77
CA GLU A 139 -7.77 -12.59 -0.49
C GLU A 139 -7.68 -11.70 -1.73
N CYS A 140 -8.16 -10.46 -1.64
CA CYS A 140 -8.09 -9.49 -2.74
C CYS A 140 -6.65 -9.09 -3.05
N PHE A 141 -5.80 -9.02 -2.01
CA PHE A 141 -4.44 -8.50 -2.12
C PHE A 141 -3.35 -9.57 -2.11
N GLU A 142 -3.69 -10.85 -1.86
CA GLU A 142 -2.70 -11.94 -1.87
C GLU A 142 -1.87 -11.98 -3.16
N LYS A 143 -2.50 -11.73 -4.31
CA LYS A 143 -1.80 -11.74 -5.60
C LYS A 143 -0.78 -10.62 -5.70
N VAL A 144 -1.06 -9.45 -5.14
CA VAL A 144 -0.12 -8.31 -5.12
C VAL A 144 1.09 -8.62 -4.22
N LEU A 145 0.88 -9.43 -3.18
CA LEU A 145 1.90 -9.73 -2.17
C LEU A 145 2.70 -11.01 -2.47
N LYS A 146 2.15 -11.95 -3.25
CA LYS A 146 2.78 -13.23 -3.59
C LYS A 146 3.22 -13.34 -5.05
N ALA A 147 2.57 -12.60 -5.96
CA ALA A 147 3.07 -12.43 -7.32
C ALA A 147 4.22 -11.46 -7.31
#